data_AF-A0ABD4SD28-F1
#
_entry.id   AF-A0ABD4SD28-F1
#
_cell.length_a   1.000
_cell.length_b   1.000
_cell.length_c   1.000
_cell.angle_alpha   90.00
_cell.angle_beta   90.00
_cell.angle_gamma   90.00
#
_symmetry.space_group_name_H-M   'P 1'
#
loop_
_entity.id
_entity.type
_entity.pdbx_description
1 polymer ?
#
loop_
_entity_poly.entity_id
_entity_poly.type
_entity_poly.pdbx_seq_one_letter_code
_entity_poly.pdbx_strand_id
1 'polypeptide(L)'
;MKFKHLKLLALVSTLTAAVSMSFAGLAQASTTSASSRSYGVDVSSYQPTSTTKYSKAGAQFVIVKVSEGTSYRNPNAKAQVASAKANKLLPMAYHFANFGSSSSRAKSEADYAIASAKAVSLPAGSCLACDWETSSGNSTSGSRSANTSAIMAFMKKVKAAGYQPLLYSGSYLLNNAINMSTVTSTYPNSLWVAYYTSSGRIDAPDFSYFPSMNGVIIWQFTENWKGLNVDGNISVLPLSISSSSSSSSSSSPSKTPASQAPVSKTKKKIMSKSYVYTSAGKKTGAYKSAYTYVYVIGGIVKIGSSNYYKIGTNQYIKVNNVDGTARKLVHNAWTYNSKDKRVKSVATLKKGKQVFTYGGKRKIGKTPASQAPVSKTKKKIMSKSYVYTSAGKKTGAYKSAYTYVYVIGGIVKIGSSNYYKIGTNQYIKINNVDGTACKLVHNAWTYNSKGKRVKSVATLKKGKQVFTYGGKRKIGKKTYYRINVGRYIKAGNVK
;
A
#
# COMPACT_ATOMS: atom_id res chain seq x y z
N MET A 1 -19.31 -44.89 73.62
CA MET A 1 -20.16 -44.22 74.65
C MET A 1 -21.24 -43.41 73.92
N LYS A 2 -22.51 -43.57 74.32
CA LYS A 2 -23.75 -42.80 74.03
C LYS A 2 -23.84 -41.84 72.80
N PHE A 3 -24.67 -42.25 71.84
CA PHE A 3 -25.81 -41.54 71.18
C PHE A 3 -25.79 -40.04 70.77
N LYS A 4 -26.11 -39.85 69.47
CA LYS A 4 -27.08 -38.89 68.85
C LYS A 4 -27.00 -37.39 69.17
N HIS A 5 -26.92 -36.58 68.10
CA HIS A 5 -27.99 -35.63 67.75
C HIS A 5 -28.24 -35.60 66.23
N LEU A 6 -29.30 -34.91 65.78
CA LEU A 6 -30.08 -35.25 64.58
C LEU A 6 -30.48 -33.99 63.78
N LYS A 7 -30.66 -34.13 62.45
CA LYS A 7 -31.18 -33.12 61.47
C LYS A 7 -30.16 -31.98 61.17
N LEU A 8 -30.15 -31.35 59.99
CA LEU A 8 -31.24 -31.09 59.04
C LEU A 8 -30.79 -31.18 57.57
N LEU A 9 -31.73 -31.54 56.67
CA LEU A 9 -31.55 -31.49 55.20
C LEU A 9 -31.42 -30.03 54.71
N ALA A 10 -30.51 -29.80 53.75
CA ALA A 10 -30.57 -28.66 52.84
C ALA A 10 -30.16 -29.10 51.43
N LEU A 11 -31.15 -29.32 50.56
CA LEU A 11 -30.94 -29.76 49.18
C LEU A 11 -30.57 -28.54 48.31
N VAL A 12 -29.28 -28.24 48.18
CA VAL A 12 -28.81 -27.16 47.31
C VAL A 12 -28.66 -27.68 45.87
N SER A 13 -29.68 -27.45 45.04
CA SER A 13 -29.63 -27.70 43.60
C SER A 13 -28.68 -26.71 42.92
N THR A 14 -27.40 -27.07 42.79
CA THR A 14 -26.44 -26.27 42.03
C THR A 14 -26.73 -26.36 40.54
N LEU A 15 -27.45 -25.37 40.02
CA LEU A 15 -27.67 -25.16 38.60
C LEU A 15 -26.33 -24.80 37.91
N THR A 16 -25.57 -25.80 37.49
CA THR A 16 -24.39 -25.58 36.63
C THR A 16 -24.86 -25.13 35.26
N ALA A 17 -24.96 -23.82 35.07
CA ALA A 17 -25.16 -23.22 33.76
C ALA A 17 -24.00 -23.63 32.85
N ALA A 18 -24.25 -24.55 31.93
CA ALA A 18 -23.31 -24.91 30.88
C ALA A 18 -23.11 -23.69 29.99
N VAL A 19 -22.01 -22.96 30.21
CA VAL A 19 -21.59 -21.88 29.30
C VAL A 19 -21.15 -22.53 28.00
N SER A 20 -22.11 -22.69 27.07
CA SER A 20 -21.83 -23.00 25.69
C SER A 20 -21.05 -21.83 25.08
N MET A 21 -19.73 -21.82 25.24
CA MET A 21 -18.85 -20.98 24.46
C MET A 21 -19.03 -21.35 22.99
N SER A 22 -19.84 -20.56 22.30
CA SER A 22 -19.97 -20.59 20.85
C SER A 22 -18.63 -20.24 20.24
N PHE A 23 -17.82 -21.25 19.94
CA PHE A 23 -16.66 -21.10 19.07
C PHE A 23 -17.17 -20.60 17.71
N ALA A 24 -17.01 -19.30 17.46
CA ALA A 24 -17.28 -18.70 16.17
C ALA A 24 -16.48 -19.49 15.11
N GLY A 25 -17.21 -20.08 14.16
CA GLY A 25 -16.74 -21.25 13.42
C GLY A 25 -15.36 -21.08 12.80
N LEU A 26 -14.46 -22.01 13.12
CA LEU A 26 -13.29 -22.28 12.29
C LEU A 26 -13.80 -22.60 10.89
N ALA A 27 -13.56 -21.71 9.93
CA ALA A 27 -13.88 -21.95 8.53
C ALA A 27 -13.18 -23.25 8.10
N GLN A 28 -13.97 -24.29 7.86
CA GLN A 28 -13.45 -25.64 7.65
C GLN A 28 -12.68 -25.65 6.32
N ALA A 29 -11.40 -25.98 6.37
CA ALA A 29 -10.56 -26.01 5.18
C ALA A 29 -11.14 -27.01 4.15
N SER A 30 -11.19 -26.59 2.89
CA SER A 30 -11.67 -27.41 1.78
C SER A 30 -10.54 -27.63 0.77
N THR A 31 -10.49 -28.82 0.19
CA THR A 31 -9.58 -29.13 -0.92
C THR A 31 -9.91 -28.36 -2.20
N THR A 32 -11.07 -27.69 -2.26
CA THR A 32 -11.53 -26.93 -3.43
C THR A 32 -11.64 -25.42 -3.19
N SER A 33 -11.57 -24.95 -1.94
CA SER A 33 -11.67 -23.52 -1.62
C SER A 33 -11.09 -23.15 -0.25
N ALA A 34 -10.72 -21.88 -0.11
CA ALA A 34 -10.38 -21.25 1.15
C ALA A 34 -11.06 -19.88 1.22
N SER A 35 -11.58 -19.48 2.40
CA SER A 35 -12.19 -18.17 2.58
C SER A 35 -11.18 -17.03 2.41
N SER A 36 -11.64 -15.78 2.31
CA SER A 36 -10.75 -14.63 2.50
C SER A 36 -10.21 -14.61 3.93
N ARG A 37 -8.95 -14.18 4.12
CA ARG A 37 -8.22 -14.18 5.40
C ARG A 37 -7.86 -15.55 5.93
N SER A 38 -7.93 -16.57 5.08
CA SER A 38 -7.38 -17.89 5.38
C SER A 38 -5.85 -17.82 5.34
N TYR A 39 -5.19 -18.50 6.28
CA TYR A 39 -3.74 -18.70 6.22
C TYR A 39 -3.39 -19.77 5.19
N GLY A 40 -2.17 -19.70 4.67
CA GLY A 40 -1.57 -20.74 3.87
C GLY A 40 -0.05 -20.69 3.96
N VAL A 41 0.59 -21.66 3.34
CA VAL A 41 2.05 -21.75 3.25
C VAL A 41 2.46 -22.08 1.83
N ASP A 42 3.67 -21.70 1.44
CA ASP A 42 4.30 -22.21 0.23
C ASP A 42 5.47 -23.14 0.59
N VAL A 43 5.64 -24.21 -0.20
CA VAL A 43 6.54 -25.31 0.13
C VAL A 43 7.31 -25.79 -1.09
N SER A 44 8.55 -26.23 -0.83
CA SER A 44 9.47 -26.73 -1.85
C SER A 44 10.12 -28.04 -1.39
N SER A 45 11.16 -28.49 -2.09
CA SER A 45 12.04 -29.59 -1.66
C SER A 45 12.74 -29.33 -0.32
N TYR A 46 12.90 -28.06 0.10
CA TYR A 46 13.44 -27.69 1.41
C TYR A 46 12.47 -27.97 2.57
N GLN A 47 11.19 -28.18 2.29
CA GLN A 47 10.19 -28.54 3.29
C GLN A 47 9.84 -30.04 3.23
N PRO A 48 9.44 -30.66 4.36
CA PRO A 48 8.96 -32.04 4.38
C PRO A 48 7.80 -32.30 3.42
N THR A 49 7.60 -33.57 3.09
CA THR A 49 6.49 -34.04 2.26
C THR A 49 5.13 -33.91 2.96
N SER A 50 5.08 -34.01 4.29
CA SER A 50 3.86 -33.89 5.08
C SER A 50 3.48 -32.44 5.37
N THR A 51 2.25 -32.05 5.02
CA THR A 51 1.67 -30.73 5.30
C THR A 51 0.89 -30.67 6.62
N THR A 52 0.82 -31.78 7.36
CA THR A 52 0.02 -31.89 8.60
C THR A 52 0.39 -30.85 9.66
N LYS A 53 1.67 -30.50 9.81
CA LYS A 53 2.09 -29.45 10.76
C LYS A 53 1.51 -28.07 10.40
N TYR A 54 1.33 -27.78 9.12
CA TYR A 54 0.76 -26.50 8.66
C TYR A 54 -0.76 -26.48 8.82
N SER A 55 -1.45 -27.59 8.52
CA SER A 55 -2.90 -27.74 8.77
C SER A 55 -3.23 -27.58 10.26
N LYS A 56 -2.50 -28.29 11.14
CA LYS A 56 -2.63 -28.13 12.60
C LYS A 56 -2.32 -26.70 13.09
N ALA A 57 -1.47 -25.96 12.38
CA ALA A 57 -1.19 -24.55 12.67
C ALA A 57 -2.25 -23.57 12.12
N GLY A 58 -3.28 -24.06 11.42
CA GLY A 58 -4.40 -23.26 10.90
C GLY A 58 -4.28 -22.83 9.42
N ALA A 59 -3.36 -23.41 8.65
CA ALA A 59 -3.34 -23.23 7.20
C ALA A 59 -4.59 -23.87 6.57
N GLN A 60 -5.07 -23.28 5.46
CA GLN A 60 -6.19 -23.79 4.66
C GLN A 60 -5.84 -23.97 3.18
N PHE A 61 -4.69 -23.45 2.73
CA PHE A 61 -4.15 -23.69 1.39
C PHE A 61 -2.62 -23.90 1.44
N VAL A 62 -2.09 -24.58 0.42
CA VAL A 62 -0.65 -24.81 0.25
C VAL A 62 -0.26 -24.53 -1.20
N ILE A 63 0.81 -23.77 -1.44
CA ILE A 63 1.36 -23.51 -2.77
C ILE A 63 2.65 -24.32 -2.94
N VAL A 64 2.63 -25.36 -3.77
CA VAL A 64 3.74 -26.32 -3.91
C VAL A 64 4.63 -25.94 -5.10
N LYS A 65 5.96 -25.86 -4.91
CA LYS A 65 6.91 -25.75 -6.04
C LYS A 65 6.79 -27.02 -6.87
N VAL A 66 6.36 -26.93 -8.12
CA VAL A 66 6.29 -28.11 -9.01
C VAL A 66 7.50 -28.24 -9.92
N SER A 67 8.09 -27.11 -10.33
CA SER A 67 9.28 -27.10 -11.16
C SER A 67 10.03 -25.77 -11.15
N GLU A 68 11.21 -25.77 -11.78
CA GLU A 68 12.06 -24.61 -12.02
C GLU A 68 12.71 -24.72 -13.41
N GLY A 69 12.75 -23.60 -14.14
CA GLY A 69 13.29 -23.55 -15.50
C GLY A 69 12.66 -24.59 -16.43
N THR A 70 13.48 -25.28 -17.23
CA THR A 70 13.03 -26.33 -18.16
C THR A 70 13.51 -27.73 -17.80
N SER A 71 14.13 -27.91 -16.62
CA SER A 71 14.85 -29.14 -16.26
C SER A 71 14.63 -29.67 -14.84
N TYR A 72 14.25 -28.82 -13.87
CA TYR A 72 14.07 -29.25 -12.48
C TYR A 72 12.61 -29.49 -12.13
N ARG A 73 12.28 -30.69 -11.60
CA ARG A 73 11.04 -30.97 -10.87
C ARG A 73 11.34 -31.13 -9.39
N ASN A 74 10.48 -30.59 -8.54
CA ASN A 74 10.57 -30.82 -7.10
C ASN A 74 10.18 -32.28 -6.78
N PRO A 75 11.10 -33.11 -6.24
CA PRO A 75 10.81 -34.52 -5.93
C PRO A 75 9.72 -34.68 -4.86
N ASN A 76 9.60 -33.72 -3.93
CA ASN A 76 8.62 -33.77 -2.85
C ASN A 76 7.20 -33.40 -3.31
N ALA A 77 7.05 -32.78 -4.48
CA ALA A 77 5.79 -32.13 -4.88
C ALA A 77 4.59 -33.07 -4.96
N LYS A 78 4.76 -34.31 -5.45
CA LYS A 78 3.67 -35.31 -5.52
C LYS A 78 3.14 -35.65 -4.13
N ALA A 79 4.04 -35.87 -3.18
CA ALA A 79 3.69 -36.17 -1.80
C ALA A 79 3.13 -34.93 -1.06
N GLN A 80 3.65 -33.73 -1.35
CA GLN A 80 3.14 -32.47 -0.79
C GLN A 80 1.71 -32.16 -1.26
N VAL A 81 1.40 -32.35 -2.54
CA VAL A 81 0.02 -32.20 -3.08
C VAL A 81 -0.92 -33.27 -2.51
N ALA A 82 -0.48 -34.53 -2.40
CA ALA A 82 -1.27 -35.59 -1.78
C ALA A 82 -1.54 -35.32 -0.30
N SER A 83 -0.53 -34.89 0.46
CA SER A 83 -0.65 -34.56 1.88
C SER A 83 -1.53 -33.32 2.09
N ALA A 84 -1.45 -32.29 1.24
CA ALA A 84 -2.36 -31.15 1.27
C ALA A 84 -3.84 -31.59 1.14
N LYS A 85 -4.15 -32.44 0.15
CA LYS A 85 -5.50 -33.00 -0.04
C LYS A 85 -5.96 -33.81 1.19
N ALA A 86 -5.11 -34.69 1.72
CA ALA A 86 -5.42 -35.50 2.90
C ALA A 86 -5.68 -34.64 4.17
N ASN A 87 -4.95 -33.53 4.32
CA ASN A 87 -5.13 -32.57 5.41
C ASN A 87 -6.22 -31.50 5.12
N LYS A 88 -7.07 -31.73 4.10
CA LYS A 88 -8.17 -30.84 3.65
C LYS A 88 -7.75 -29.42 3.25
N LEU A 89 -6.49 -29.24 2.85
CA LEU A 89 -5.95 -27.96 2.37
C LEU A 89 -6.21 -27.83 0.86
N LEU A 90 -6.57 -26.63 0.39
CA LEU A 90 -6.62 -26.29 -1.03
C LEU A 90 -5.20 -26.38 -1.64
N PRO A 91 -4.93 -27.31 -2.58
CA PRO A 91 -3.63 -27.40 -3.23
C PRO A 91 -3.52 -26.40 -4.37
N MET A 92 -2.44 -25.64 -4.37
CA MET A 92 -2.01 -24.72 -5.41
C MET A 92 -0.56 -25.08 -5.79
N ALA A 93 -0.06 -24.54 -6.90
CA ALA A 93 1.32 -24.77 -7.32
C ALA A 93 2.03 -23.49 -7.77
N TYR A 94 3.36 -23.53 -7.81
CA TYR A 94 4.18 -22.50 -8.42
C TYR A 94 5.37 -23.07 -9.20
N HIS A 95 5.86 -22.26 -10.14
CA HIS A 95 7.02 -22.53 -10.97
C HIS A 95 8.03 -21.39 -10.84
N PHE A 96 9.24 -21.71 -10.40
CA PHE A 96 10.33 -20.75 -10.25
C PHE A 96 10.93 -20.44 -11.63
N ALA A 97 10.65 -19.24 -12.13
CA ALA A 97 11.03 -18.81 -13.48
C ALA A 97 12.53 -18.58 -13.58
N ASN A 98 13.11 -18.98 -14.70
CA ASN A 98 14.47 -18.65 -15.14
C ASN A 98 14.46 -18.00 -16.55
N PHE A 99 13.32 -17.48 -17.01
CA PHE A 99 13.14 -16.91 -18.35
C PHE A 99 13.53 -15.42 -18.49
N GLY A 100 13.74 -14.70 -17.39
CA GLY A 100 14.08 -13.27 -17.36
C GLY A 100 13.05 -12.41 -18.08
N SER A 101 13.47 -11.78 -19.18
CA SER A 101 12.60 -10.99 -20.08
C SER A 101 12.27 -11.71 -21.41
N SER A 102 12.61 -13.00 -21.55
CA SER A 102 12.43 -13.76 -22.80
C SER A 102 11.03 -14.38 -22.88
N SER A 103 10.19 -13.84 -23.77
CA SER A 103 8.84 -14.37 -24.02
C SER A 103 8.83 -15.72 -24.76
N SER A 104 9.96 -16.16 -25.33
CA SER A 104 10.09 -17.51 -25.89
C SER A 104 10.33 -18.53 -24.76
N ARG A 105 11.37 -18.30 -23.95
CA ARG A 105 11.72 -19.15 -22.81
C ARG A 105 10.59 -19.24 -21.78
N ALA A 106 9.86 -18.14 -21.56
CA ALA A 106 8.67 -18.13 -20.70
C ALA A 106 7.55 -19.07 -21.16
N LYS A 107 7.43 -19.36 -22.46
CA LYS A 107 6.47 -20.36 -22.97
C LYS A 107 6.96 -21.77 -22.68
N SER A 108 8.24 -22.06 -22.94
CA SER A 108 8.86 -23.35 -22.65
C SER A 108 8.80 -23.71 -21.16
N GLU A 109 9.10 -22.73 -20.29
CA GLU A 109 8.99 -22.90 -18.84
C GLU A 109 7.53 -23.06 -18.39
N ALA A 110 6.56 -22.41 -19.03
CA ALA A 110 5.14 -22.64 -18.77
C ALA A 110 4.69 -24.05 -19.19
N ASP A 111 5.09 -24.53 -20.36
CA ASP A 111 4.78 -25.89 -20.82
C ASP A 111 5.37 -26.94 -19.85
N TYR A 112 6.60 -26.70 -19.37
CA TYR A 112 7.24 -27.53 -18.35
C TYR A 112 6.54 -27.46 -16.98
N ALA A 113 6.07 -26.28 -16.56
CA ALA A 113 5.26 -26.09 -15.35
C ALA A 113 3.92 -26.83 -15.43
N ILE A 114 3.22 -26.73 -16.56
CA ILE A 114 1.94 -27.42 -16.82
C ILE A 114 2.13 -28.94 -16.78
N ALA A 115 3.17 -29.47 -17.44
CA ALA A 115 3.50 -30.89 -17.40
C ALA A 115 3.83 -31.37 -15.98
N SER A 116 4.56 -30.58 -15.21
CA SER A 116 4.95 -30.90 -13.84
C SER A 116 3.75 -30.84 -12.87
N ALA A 117 2.86 -29.86 -13.02
CA ALA A 117 1.60 -29.78 -12.28
C ALA A 117 0.67 -30.98 -12.54
N LYS A 118 0.58 -31.43 -13.81
CA LYS A 118 -0.16 -32.65 -14.18
C LYS A 118 0.45 -33.90 -13.55
N ALA A 119 1.79 -34.04 -13.58
CA ALA A 119 2.51 -35.19 -13.03
C ALA A 119 2.35 -35.37 -11.50
N VAL A 120 2.09 -34.29 -10.76
CA VAL A 120 1.77 -34.33 -9.31
C VAL A 120 0.26 -34.40 -9.02
N SER A 121 -0.56 -34.58 -10.06
CA SER A 121 -2.03 -34.61 -9.97
C SER A 121 -2.61 -33.36 -9.29
N LEU A 122 -2.06 -32.17 -9.58
CA LEU A 122 -2.68 -30.91 -9.18
C LEU A 122 -4.07 -30.83 -9.83
N PRO A 123 -5.16 -30.52 -9.09
CA PRO A 123 -6.49 -30.46 -9.69
C PRO A 123 -6.57 -29.39 -10.80
N ALA A 124 -7.22 -29.72 -11.91
CA ALA A 124 -7.57 -28.73 -12.93
C ALA A 124 -8.37 -27.58 -12.30
N GLY A 125 -8.21 -26.35 -12.81
CA GLY A 125 -8.79 -25.15 -12.20
C GLY A 125 -8.08 -24.62 -10.96
N SER A 126 -7.09 -25.33 -10.40
CA SER A 126 -6.23 -24.80 -9.32
C SER A 126 -5.33 -23.67 -9.84
N CYS A 127 -4.78 -22.86 -8.94
CA CYS A 127 -3.77 -21.88 -9.32
C CYS A 127 -2.41 -22.53 -9.61
N LEU A 128 -1.78 -22.08 -10.69
CA LEU A 128 -0.38 -22.35 -11.02
C LEU A 128 0.33 -21.01 -11.18
N ALA A 129 1.21 -20.68 -10.24
CA ALA A 129 1.92 -19.41 -10.19
C ALA A 129 3.17 -19.40 -11.09
N CYS A 130 3.35 -18.28 -11.78
CA CYS A 130 4.65 -17.82 -12.24
C CYS A 130 5.34 -17.14 -11.05
N ASP A 131 6.37 -17.75 -10.49
CA ASP A 131 7.25 -17.12 -9.51
C ASP A 131 8.38 -16.44 -10.29
N TRP A 132 8.35 -15.10 -10.37
CA TRP A 132 9.29 -14.30 -11.14
C TRP A 132 10.02 -13.32 -10.21
N GLU A 133 11.22 -13.69 -9.78
CA GLU A 133 12.07 -12.86 -8.93
C GLU A 133 13.55 -12.93 -9.33
N THR A 134 14.40 -12.11 -8.72
CA THR A 134 15.83 -12.06 -9.07
C THR A 134 16.53 -13.30 -8.51
N SER A 135 17.10 -14.13 -9.39
CA SER A 135 17.85 -15.33 -9.02
C SER A 135 19.12 -15.47 -9.87
N SER A 136 19.95 -16.49 -9.60
CA SER A 136 21.08 -16.84 -10.47
C SER A 136 20.65 -17.26 -11.88
N GLY A 137 19.45 -17.85 -12.02
CA GLY A 137 18.88 -18.24 -13.32
C GLY A 137 17.94 -17.20 -13.94
N ASN A 138 17.50 -16.18 -13.20
CA ASN A 138 16.46 -15.24 -13.62
C ASN A 138 16.86 -13.76 -13.48
N SER A 139 17.16 -13.13 -14.61
CA SER A 139 17.46 -11.69 -14.65
C SER A 139 16.19 -10.84 -14.76
N THR A 140 15.98 -9.98 -13.76
CA THR A 140 14.86 -9.03 -13.69
C THR A 140 15.22 -7.61 -14.17
N SER A 141 16.43 -7.42 -14.73
CA SER A 141 16.93 -6.10 -15.17
C SER A 141 16.44 -5.66 -16.55
N GLY A 142 15.72 -6.53 -17.27
CA GLY A 142 15.09 -6.21 -18.55
C GLY A 142 14.09 -5.06 -18.46
N SER A 143 13.69 -4.51 -19.63
CA SER A 143 12.73 -3.41 -19.65
C SER A 143 11.37 -3.82 -19.08
N ARG A 144 10.67 -2.87 -18.43
CA ARG A 144 9.34 -3.12 -17.85
C ARG A 144 8.36 -3.77 -18.85
N SER A 145 8.46 -3.39 -20.12
CA SER A 145 7.64 -3.97 -21.19
C SER A 145 8.03 -5.43 -21.47
N ALA A 146 9.33 -5.71 -21.68
CA ALA A 146 9.82 -7.04 -22.00
C ALA A 146 9.56 -8.05 -20.86
N ASN A 147 9.82 -7.67 -19.61
CA ASN A 147 9.51 -8.47 -18.42
C ASN A 147 8.00 -8.80 -18.36
N THR A 148 7.15 -7.79 -18.60
CA THR A 148 5.69 -7.99 -18.64
C THR A 148 5.28 -8.95 -19.75
N SER A 149 5.81 -8.81 -20.96
CA SER A 149 5.49 -9.68 -22.09
C SER A 149 5.87 -11.14 -21.81
N ALA A 150 7.02 -11.38 -21.17
CA ALA A 150 7.46 -12.73 -20.80
C ALA A 150 6.53 -13.36 -19.75
N ILE A 151 6.25 -12.65 -18.65
CA ILE A 151 5.30 -13.08 -17.62
C ILE A 151 3.90 -13.36 -18.22
N MET A 152 3.42 -12.47 -19.09
CA MET A 152 2.13 -12.63 -19.75
C MET A 152 2.09 -13.82 -20.71
N ALA A 153 3.21 -14.15 -21.38
CA ALA A 153 3.31 -15.35 -22.20
C ALA A 153 3.21 -16.63 -21.35
N PHE A 154 3.86 -16.67 -20.18
CA PHE A 154 3.75 -17.77 -19.23
C PHE A 154 2.30 -17.91 -18.72
N MET A 155 1.73 -16.83 -18.18
CA MET A 155 0.37 -16.82 -17.62
C MET A 155 -0.70 -17.19 -18.67
N LYS A 156 -0.51 -16.82 -19.94
CA LYS A 156 -1.40 -17.21 -21.03
C LYS A 156 -1.39 -18.71 -21.30
N LYS A 157 -0.21 -19.34 -21.31
CA LYS A 157 -0.07 -20.81 -21.41
C LYS A 157 -0.75 -21.52 -20.24
N VAL A 158 -0.52 -21.06 -19.01
CA VAL A 158 -1.15 -21.60 -17.80
C VAL A 158 -2.68 -21.53 -17.89
N LYS A 159 -3.25 -20.39 -18.30
CA LYS A 159 -4.70 -20.22 -18.45
C LYS A 159 -5.28 -21.12 -19.54
N ALA A 160 -4.59 -21.26 -20.68
CA ALA A 160 -5.01 -22.12 -21.78
C ALA A 160 -5.00 -23.62 -21.39
N ALA A 161 -4.12 -24.03 -20.47
CA ALA A 161 -4.06 -25.40 -19.95
C ALA A 161 -5.09 -25.72 -18.85
N GLY A 162 -6.05 -24.82 -18.58
CA GLY A 162 -7.13 -25.05 -17.60
C GLY A 162 -6.77 -24.73 -16.15
N TYR A 163 -5.62 -24.11 -15.88
CA TYR A 163 -5.25 -23.62 -14.55
C TYR A 163 -5.56 -22.12 -14.40
N GLN A 164 -5.62 -21.65 -13.15
CA GLN A 164 -5.70 -20.22 -12.86
C GLN A 164 -4.30 -19.60 -12.81
N PRO A 165 -3.97 -18.60 -13.66
CA PRO A 165 -2.66 -17.98 -13.64
C PRO A 165 -2.53 -17.03 -12.44
N LEU A 166 -1.46 -17.23 -11.68
CA LEU A 166 -1.06 -16.38 -10.56
C LEU A 166 0.36 -15.85 -10.87
N LEU A 167 0.68 -14.64 -10.45
CA LEU A 167 2.02 -14.04 -10.53
C LEU A 167 2.51 -13.79 -9.12
N TYR A 168 3.62 -14.43 -8.77
CA TYR A 168 4.39 -14.14 -7.58
C TYR A 168 5.62 -13.30 -7.88
N SER A 169 5.87 -12.31 -7.04
CA SER A 169 7.14 -11.59 -6.94
C SER A 169 7.13 -10.66 -5.71
N GLY A 170 8.32 -10.20 -5.29
CA GLY A 170 8.45 -9.14 -4.31
C GLY A 170 7.79 -7.83 -4.75
N SER A 171 7.10 -7.15 -3.82
CA SER A 171 6.38 -5.90 -4.08
C SER A 171 7.23 -4.80 -4.76
N TYR A 172 8.55 -4.78 -4.52
CA TYR A 172 9.47 -3.87 -5.21
C TYR A 172 9.56 -4.16 -6.72
N LEU A 173 9.72 -5.43 -7.12
CA LEU A 173 9.80 -5.82 -8.53
C LEU A 173 8.47 -5.58 -9.25
N LEU A 174 7.34 -5.91 -8.63
CA LEU A 174 6.01 -5.66 -9.20
C LEU A 174 5.74 -4.16 -9.47
N ASN A 175 6.20 -3.27 -8.60
CA ASN A 175 6.02 -1.83 -8.78
C ASN A 175 7.01 -1.20 -9.79
N ASN A 176 8.24 -1.71 -9.89
CA ASN A 176 9.33 -1.04 -10.61
C ASN A 176 9.78 -1.75 -11.89
N ALA A 177 9.78 -3.09 -11.91
CA ALA A 177 10.35 -3.92 -12.98
C ALA A 177 9.32 -4.43 -14.01
N ILE A 178 8.01 -4.23 -13.80
CA ILE A 178 6.95 -4.64 -14.74
C ILE A 178 5.87 -3.57 -14.91
N ASN A 179 5.01 -3.73 -15.92
CA ASN A 179 3.78 -2.97 -16.10
C ASN A 179 2.61 -3.74 -15.44
N MET A 180 2.60 -3.76 -14.11
CA MET A 180 1.62 -4.51 -13.28
C MET A 180 0.15 -4.24 -13.64
N SER A 181 -0.18 -3.05 -14.14
CA SER A 181 -1.52 -2.72 -14.64
C SER A 181 -1.94 -3.58 -15.84
N THR A 182 -1.01 -3.98 -16.71
CA THR A 182 -1.28 -4.87 -17.84
C THR A 182 -1.67 -6.26 -17.30
N VAL A 183 -0.81 -6.85 -16.46
CA VAL A 183 -1.07 -8.16 -15.81
C VAL A 183 -2.42 -8.17 -15.12
N THR A 184 -2.68 -7.19 -14.25
CA THR A 184 -3.92 -7.12 -13.46
C THR A 184 -5.17 -6.69 -14.24
N SER A 185 -5.01 -6.21 -15.48
CA SER A 185 -6.13 -5.94 -16.39
C SER A 185 -6.55 -7.19 -17.19
N THR A 186 -5.60 -8.05 -17.56
CA THR A 186 -5.88 -9.30 -18.27
C THR A 186 -6.23 -10.43 -17.31
N TYR A 187 -5.57 -10.47 -16.15
CA TYR A 187 -5.82 -11.43 -15.07
C TYR A 187 -6.13 -10.65 -13.78
N PRO A 188 -7.40 -10.27 -13.54
CA PRO A 188 -7.80 -9.66 -12.27
C PRO A 188 -7.50 -10.58 -11.09
N ASN A 189 -7.17 -10.01 -9.93
CA ASN A 189 -6.90 -10.75 -8.69
C ASN A 189 -5.85 -11.87 -8.85
N SER A 190 -4.79 -11.62 -9.62
CA SER A 190 -3.76 -12.61 -9.96
C SER A 190 -2.40 -12.38 -9.30
N LEU A 191 -2.27 -11.47 -8.34
CA LEU A 191 -0.99 -11.22 -7.66
C LEU A 191 -0.90 -11.94 -6.32
N TRP A 192 0.12 -12.77 -6.19
CA TRP A 192 0.69 -13.23 -4.93
C TRP A 192 1.91 -12.33 -4.66
N VAL A 193 1.97 -11.64 -3.52
CA VAL A 193 2.98 -10.59 -3.31
C VAL A 193 3.77 -10.84 -2.04
N ALA A 194 5.10 -10.86 -2.14
CA ALA A 194 5.97 -10.80 -0.97
C ALA A 194 6.16 -9.35 -0.49
N TYR A 195 5.86 -9.11 0.79
CA TYR A 195 6.23 -7.90 1.49
C TYR A 195 6.28 -8.15 3.00
N TYR A 196 7.48 -8.19 3.57
CA TYR A 196 7.70 -8.54 4.96
C TYR A 196 7.92 -7.27 5.81
N THR A 197 7.38 -7.27 7.03
CA THR A 197 7.58 -6.17 7.98
C THR A 197 8.94 -6.22 8.67
N SER A 198 9.48 -7.43 8.79
CA SER A 198 10.77 -7.80 9.38
C SER A 198 11.15 -9.20 8.90
N SER A 199 12.42 -9.55 9.01
CA SER A 199 12.89 -10.94 8.88
C SER A 199 12.53 -11.78 10.11
N GLY A 200 12.61 -13.10 9.97
CA GLY A 200 12.37 -14.07 11.04
C GLY A 200 10.90 -14.34 11.35
N ARG A 201 10.65 -14.92 12.53
CA ARG A 201 9.34 -15.47 12.94
C ARG A 201 8.25 -14.40 12.98
N ILE A 202 7.16 -14.64 12.26
CA ILE A 202 5.91 -13.87 12.36
C ILE A 202 4.73 -14.84 12.42
N ASP A 203 3.84 -14.68 13.40
CA ASP A 203 2.74 -15.61 13.66
C ASP A 203 1.43 -15.21 12.93
N ALA A 204 1.23 -13.91 12.70
CA ALA A 204 0.08 -13.33 12.04
C ALA A 204 0.43 -12.03 11.26
N PRO A 205 -0.25 -11.75 10.13
CA PRO A 205 0.01 -10.57 9.30
C PRO A 205 -0.57 -9.27 9.89
N ASP A 206 0.25 -8.23 9.97
CA ASP A 206 -0.23 -6.87 10.28
C ASP A 206 -0.71 -6.16 9.00
N PHE A 207 -2.03 -6.13 8.80
CA PHE A 207 -2.65 -5.49 7.63
C PHE A 207 -2.42 -3.97 7.52
N SER A 208 -1.84 -3.30 8.53
CA SER A 208 -1.36 -1.91 8.37
C SER A 208 -0.15 -1.80 7.43
N TYR A 209 0.58 -2.90 7.25
CA TYR A 209 1.69 -3.05 6.29
C TYR A 209 1.27 -3.74 4.99
N PHE A 210 0.00 -4.09 4.81
CA PHE A 210 -0.47 -4.75 3.58
C PHE A 210 -0.05 -3.93 2.34
N PRO A 211 0.62 -4.53 1.33
CA PRO A 211 1.19 -3.79 0.21
C PRO A 211 0.18 -2.94 -0.59
N SER A 212 -1.13 -3.19 -0.43
CA SER A 212 -2.21 -2.31 -0.92
C SER A 212 -2.19 -2.05 -2.43
N MET A 213 -1.57 -2.97 -3.18
CA MET A 213 -1.50 -2.97 -4.63
C MET A 213 -2.82 -3.52 -5.22
N ASN A 214 -3.17 -3.08 -6.43
CA ASN A 214 -4.35 -3.59 -7.13
C ASN A 214 -4.09 -5.03 -7.61
N GLY A 215 -5.07 -5.92 -7.47
CA GLY A 215 -4.99 -7.30 -7.93
C GLY A 215 -4.29 -8.29 -6.99
N VAL A 216 -3.89 -7.87 -5.77
CA VAL A 216 -3.36 -8.78 -4.75
C VAL A 216 -4.47 -9.69 -4.22
N ILE A 217 -4.32 -10.99 -4.46
CA ILE A 217 -5.19 -12.06 -3.96
C ILE A 217 -4.55 -12.82 -2.80
N ILE A 218 -3.22 -12.91 -2.76
CA ILE A 218 -2.45 -13.51 -1.66
C ILE A 218 -1.30 -12.58 -1.27
N TRP A 219 -1.08 -12.43 0.02
CA TRP A 219 0.08 -11.72 0.56
C TRP A 219 0.95 -12.71 1.34
N GLN A 220 2.19 -12.88 0.90
CA GLN A 220 3.25 -13.54 1.67
C GLN A 220 3.84 -12.49 2.62
N PHE A 221 3.62 -12.69 3.92
CA PHE A 221 3.90 -11.70 4.95
C PHE A 221 5.14 -12.01 5.79
N THR A 222 5.71 -13.21 5.63
CA THR A 222 6.90 -13.68 6.35
C THR A 222 7.58 -14.86 5.65
N GLU A 223 8.89 -14.98 5.84
CA GLU A 223 9.74 -16.14 5.51
C GLU A 223 9.73 -17.24 6.61
N ASN A 224 9.07 -16.99 7.75
CA ASN A 224 9.02 -17.97 8.85
C ASN A 224 7.71 -17.88 9.64
N TRP A 225 6.64 -18.47 9.10
CA TRP A 225 5.35 -18.50 9.75
C TRP A 225 5.38 -19.32 11.03
N LYS A 226 5.06 -18.69 12.18
CA LYS A 226 4.97 -19.34 13.51
C LYS A 226 6.24 -20.11 13.95
N GLY A 227 7.40 -19.85 13.34
CA GLY A 227 8.63 -20.62 13.61
C GLY A 227 8.67 -22.00 12.94
N LEU A 228 7.80 -22.26 11.96
CA LEU A 228 7.68 -23.57 11.29
C LEU A 228 8.69 -23.78 10.14
N ASN A 229 9.58 -22.81 9.90
CA ASN A 229 10.56 -22.75 8.82
C ASN A 229 9.92 -22.94 7.43
N VAL A 230 8.91 -22.10 7.19
CA VAL A 230 8.10 -22.05 5.97
C VAL A 230 7.56 -20.64 5.78
N ASP A 231 7.39 -20.23 4.53
CA ASP A 231 6.86 -18.91 4.20
C ASP A 231 5.35 -18.83 4.49
N GLY A 232 4.93 -17.70 5.05
CA GLY A 232 3.59 -17.46 5.58
C GLY A 232 2.74 -16.61 4.66
N ASN A 233 1.60 -17.15 4.26
CA ASN A 233 0.67 -16.51 3.34
C ASN A 233 -0.69 -16.24 3.97
N ILE A 234 -1.36 -15.19 3.50
CA ILE A 234 -2.77 -14.93 3.78
C ILE A 234 -3.54 -14.58 2.52
N SER A 235 -4.72 -15.17 2.35
CA SER A 235 -5.64 -14.81 1.28
C SER A 235 -6.30 -13.44 1.56
N VAL A 236 -6.29 -12.55 0.57
CA VAL A 236 -6.92 -11.22 0.65
C VAL A 236 -8.40 -11.29 0.28
N LEU A 237 -8.72 -12.16 -0.67
CA LEU A 237 -10.04 -12.54 -1.18
C LEU A 237 -10.20 -14.07 -1.05
N PRO A 238 -11.41 -14.64 -1.23
CA PRO A 238 -11.57 -16.09 -1.29
C PRO A 238 -10.75 -16.72 -2.43
N LEU A 239 -10.26 -17.93 -2.19
CA LEU A 239 -9.59 -18.77 -3.18
C LEU A 239 -10.49 -19.96 -3.49
N SER A 240 -10.58 -20.36 -4.75
CA SER A 240 -11.33 -21.54 -5.16
C SER A 240 -10.75 -22.13 -6.43
N ILE A 241 -10.89 -23.45 -6.60
CA ILE A 241 -10.74 -24.10 -7.90
C ILE A 241 -11.86 -23.60 -8.82
N SER A 242 -11.48 -23.07 -9.99
CA SER A 242 -12.46 -22.64 -10.99
C SER A 242 -12.75 -23.80 -11.94
N SER A 243 -13.94 -24.40 -11.82
CA SER A 243 -14.43 -25.39 -12.78
C SER A 243 -14.67 -24.74 -14.14
N SER A 244 -14.18 -25.38 -15.20
CA SER A 244 -14.30 -24.89 -16.57
C SER A 244 -15.55 -25.44 -17.27
N SER A 245 -16.75 -24.95 -16.91
CA SER A 245 -17.98 -25.16 -17.69
C SER A 245 -19.11 -24.17 -17.37
N SER A 246 -19.85 -23.82 -18.43
CA SER A 246 -21.19 -23.21 -18.51
C SER A 246 -21.58 -21.96 -17.69
N SER A 247 -21.93 -20.92 -18.43
CA SER A 247 -22.75 -19.78 -18.03
C SER A 247 -24.25 -20.11 -17.93
N SER A 248 -24.97 -19.55 -16.94
CA SER A 248 -26.32 -18.98 -17.11
C SER A 248 -26.83 -18.34 -15.81
N SER A 249 -27.91 -17.55 -15.90
CA SER A 249 -28.46 -16.72 -14.84
C SER A 249 -29.96 -17.00 -14.62
N SER A 250 -30.41 -17.06 -13.36
CA SER A 250 -31.84 -16.93 -13.00
C SER A 250 -32.04 -16.54 -11.52
N SER A 251 -33.29 -16.27 -11.12
CA SER A 251 -33.66 -15.61 -9.86
C SER A 251 -35.06 -16.08 -9.39
N SER A 252 -35.61 -15.74 -8.21
CA SER A 252 -35.15 -14.72 -7.26
C SER A 252 -35.01 -15.15 -5.78
N PRO A 253 -35.94 -14.94 -4.80
CA PRO A 253 -35.46 -14.41 -3.52
C PRO A 253 -35.90 -15.17 -2.25
N SER A 254 -35.00 -15.23 -1.26
CA SER A 254 -35.39 -15.24 0.17
C SER A 254 -34.36 -14.51 1.05
N LYS A 255 -34.78 -14.14 2.26
CA LYS A 255 -34.29 -12.96 3.01
C LYS A 255 -33.09 -13.25 3.92
N THR A 256 -32.00 -12.46 3.79
CA THR A 256 -31.03 -12.10 4.86
C THR A 256 -30.17 -10.90 4.39
N PRO A 257 -29.75 -9.92 5.23
CA PRO A 257 -29.19 -8.65 4.74
C PRO A 257 -27.72 -8.69 4.22
N ALA A 258 -27.60 -8.77 2.89
CA ALA A 258 -26.62 -8.05 2.04
C ALA A 258 -25.10 -8.21 2.27
N SER A 259 -24.53 -9.30 1.74
CA SER A 259 -23.17 -9.27 1.17
C SER A 259 -23.18 -8.46 -0.14
N GLN A 260 -22.27 -7.50 -0.31
CA GLN A 260 -22.27 -6.62 -1.50
C GLN A 260 -21.72 -7.31 -2.75
N ALA A 261 -22.56 -7.38 -3.80
CA ALA A 261 -22.20 -7.79 -5.15
C ALA A 261 -20.97 -7.01 -5.71
N PRO A 262 -20.23 -7.57 -6.69
CA PRO A 262 -19.00 -6.94 -7.20
C PRO A 262 -19.29 -5.56 -7.80
N VAL A 263 -18.87 -4.53 -7.07
CA VAL A 263 -19.22 -3.14 -7.38
C VAL A 263 -18.49 -2.70 -8.65
N SER A 264 -19.25 -2.42 -9.71
CA SER A 264 -18.73 -2.09 -11.05
C SER A 264 -17.80 -0.87 -11.01
N LYS A 265 -16.71 -0.92 -11.80
CA LYS A 265 -15.71 0.16 -11.86
C LYS A 265 -15.74 0.85 -13.21
N THR A 266 -16.14 2.13 -13.24
CA THR A 266 -16.22 2.93 -14.48
C THR A 266 -15.10 3.95 -14.53
N LYS A 267 -14.39 4.03 -15.66
CA LYS A 267 -13.37 5.07 -15.89
C LYS A 267 -14.06 6.39 -16.25
N LYS A 268 -13.87 7.44 -15.45
CA LYS A 268 -14.40 8.79 -15.72
C LYS A 268 -13.27 9.83 -15.77
N LYS A 269 -13.44 10.86 -16.62
CA LYS A 269 -12.53 11.99 -16.71
C LYS A 269 -12.94 13.05 -15.69
N ILE A 270 -11.99 13.50 -14.89
CA ILE A 270 -12.18 14.60 -13.95
C ILE A 270 -12.07 15.90 -14.74
N MET A 271 -13.07 16.77 -14.64
CA MET A 271 -13.16 18.02 -15.42
C MET A 271 -12.79 19.26 -14.60
N SER A 272 -12.71 19.15 -13.27
CA SER A 272 -12.22 20.19 -12.36
C SER A 272 -11.47 19.60 -11.16
N LYS A 273 -10.54 20.36 -10.53
CA LYS A 273 -9.71 19.85 -9.42
C LYS A 273 -10.61 19.30 -8.31
N SER A 274 -10.49 18.00 -8.04
CA SER A 274 -11.39 17.32 -7.12
C SER A 274 -10.66 16.86 -5.86
N TYR A 275 -10.95 17.51 -4.73
CA TYR A 275 -10.46 17.06 -3.42
C TYR A 275 -11.06 15.69 -3.06
N VAL A 276 -10.28 14.89 -2.33
CA VAL A 276 -10.71 13.58 -1.82
C VAL A 276 -11.28 13.74 -0.42
N TYR A 277 -12.44 13.15 -0.19
CA TYR A 277 -13.21 13.18 1.05
C TYR A 277 -13.33 11.76 1.63
N THR A 278 -13.51 11.67 2.95
CA THR A 278 -13.93 10.44 3.63
C THR A 278 -15.43 10.17 3.42
N SER A 279 -15.88 8.97 3.80
CA SER A 279 -17.31 8.62 3.93
C SER A 279 -18.09 9.60 4.81
N ALA A 280 -17.48 10.03 5.93
CA ALA A 280 -18.00 11.08 6.81
C ALA A 280 -17.89 12.52 6.25
N GLY A 281 -17.61 12.71 4.95
CA GLY A 281 -17.57 14.02 4.30
C GLY A 281 -16.38 14.93 4.67
N LYS A 282 -15.41 14.48 5.48
CA LYS A 282 -14.22 15.26 5.85
C LYS A 282 -13.19 15.25 4.71
N LYS A 283 -12.57 16.40 4.40
CA LYS A 283 -11.49 16.49 3.41
C LYS A 283 -10.23 15.79 3.94
N THR A 284 -9.60 14.96 3.11
CA THR A 284 -8.38 14.20 3.44
C THR A 284 -7.08 14.96 3.19
N GLY A 285 -7.15 16.15 2.59
CA GLY A 285 -5.98 16.90 2.08
C GLY A 285 -5.48 16.42 0.71
N ALA A 286 -5.78 15.18 0.31
CA ALA A 286 -5.50 14.69 -1.04
C ALA A 286 -6.46 15.29 -2.09
N TYR A 287 -6.02 15.32 -3.35
CA TYR A 287 -6.85 15.72 -4.49
C TYR A 287 -6.47 14.93 -5.75
N LYS A 288 -7.35 14.99 -6.75
CA LYS A 288 -7.12 14.54 -8.12
C LYS A 288 -7.16 15.76 -9.06
N SER A 289 -6.24 15.82 -10.00
CA SER A 289 -6.08 16.97 -10.90
C SER A 289 -7.18 17.02 -11.97
N ALA A 290 -7.49 18.24 -12.44
CA ALA A 290 -8.36 18.40 -13.60
C ALA A 290 -7.76 17.72 -14.84
N TYR A 291 -8.64 17.26 -15.73
CA TYR A 291 -8.36 16.52 -16.97
C TYR A 291 -7.68 15.16 -16.81
N THR A 292 -7.50 14.66 -15.58
CA THR A 292 -7.02 13.29 -15.31
C THR A 292 -8.18 12.28 -15.23
N TYR A 293 -7.88 11.00 -15.41
CA TYR A 293 -8.88 9.93 -15.28
C TYR A 293 -8.86 9.29 -13.89
N VAL A 294 -10.02 8.83 -13.45
CA VAL A 294 -10.21 8.08 -12.20
C VAL A 294 -11.20 6.96 -12.42
N TYR A 295 -11.02 5.84 -11.73
CA TYR A 295 -12.02 4.78 -11.67
C TYR A 295 -12.98 5.08 -10.53
N VAL A 296 -14.25 5.28 -10.86
CA VAL A 296 -15.34 5.38 -9.88
C VAL A 296 -15.87 3.99 -9.60
N ILE A 297 -16.25 3.73 -8.35
CA ILE A 297 -16.64 2.42 -7.83
C ILE A 297 -18.13 2.49 -7.49
N GLY A 298 -18.96 1.88 -8.33
CA GLY A 298 -20.40 1.85 -8.21
C GLY A 298 -21.08 3.16 -8.61
N GLY A 299 -22.32 3.33 -8.14
CA GLY A 299 -23.16 4.49 -8.41
C GLY A 299 -22.75 5.76 -7.67
N ILE A 300 -23.61 6.77 -7.77
CA ILE A 300 -23.48 8.03 -7.02
C ILE A 300 -23.81 7.77 -5.55
N VAL A 301 -22.93 8.22 -4.66
CA VAL A 301 -23.10 8.18 -3.20
C VAL A 301 -23.43 9.59 -2.71
N LYS A 302 -24.53 9.74 -1.98
CA LYS A 302 -24.90 11.02 -1.33
C LYS A 302 -24.17 11.14 0.00
N ILE A 303 -23.50 12.27 0.25
CA ILE A 303 -22.85 12.59 1.53
C ILE A 303 -23.27 14.00 1.92
N GLY A 304 -24.13 14.11 2.94
CA GLY A 304 -24.87 15.34 3.24
C GLY A 304 -25.73 15.78 2.05
N SER A 305 -25.70 17.08 1.72
CA SER A 305 -26.43 17.65 0.57
C SER A 305 -25.76 17.42 -0.79
N SER A 306 -24.58 16.80 -0.85
CA SER A 306 -23.75 16.69 -2.06
C SER A 306 -23.63 15.25 -2.59
N ASN A 307 -23.52 15.12 -3.92
CA ASN A 307 -23.33 13.85 -4.62
C ASN A 307 -21.84 13.58 -4.89
N TYR A 308 -21.40 12.35 -4.66
CA TYR A 308 -20.02 11.90 -4.76
C TYR A 308 -19.88 10.59 -5.55
N TYR A 309 -18.70 10.36 -6.13
CA TYR A 309 -18.25 9.05 -6.56
C TYR A 309 -17.24 8.49 -5.56
N LYS A 310 -17.39 7.22 -5.17
CA LYS A 310 -16.36 6.46 -4.46
C LYS A 310 -15.23 6.14 -5.44
N ILE A 311 -13.98 6.34 -5.06
CA ILE A 311 -12.79 6.10 -5.89
C ILE A 311 -11.73 5.23 -5.20
N GLY A 312 -12.04 4.73 -4.00
CA GLY A 312 -11.19 3.86 -3.21
C GLY A 312 -11.79 3.64 -1.81
N THR A 313 -11.09 2.88 -0.98
CA THR A 313 -11.45 2.67 0.43
C THR A 313 -11.45 4.00 1.16
N ASN A 314 -12.61 4.38 1.73
CA ASN A 314 -12.83 5.66 2.40
C ASN A 314 -12.42 6.92 1.59
N GLN A 315 -12.51 6.86 0.24
CA GLN A 315 -12.12 7.94 -0.66
C GLN A 315 -13.23 8.28 -1.65
N TYR A 316 -13.68 9.53 -1.63
CA TYR A 316 -14.80 10.04 -2.39
C TYR A 316 -14.45 11.37 -3.07
N ILE A 317 -14.97 11.62 -4.27
CA ILE A 317 -14.83 12.87 -5.02
C ILE A 317 -16.20 13.39 -5.46
N LYS A 318 -16.42 14.72 -5.51
CA LYS A 318 -17.75 15.24 -5.89
C LYS A 318 -18.05 14.99 -7.37
N VAL A 319 -19.30 14.58 -7.67
CA VAL A 319 -19.79 14.32 -9.04
C VAL A 319 -19.69 15.57 -9.91
N ASN A 320 -19.94 16.76 -9.37
CA ASN A 320 -19.87 18.02 -10.11
C ASN A 320 -18.45 18.41 -10.59
N ASN A 321 -17.40 17.72 -10.15
CA ASN A 321 -16.05 17.86 -10.68
C ASN A 321 -15.73 16.87 -11.80
N VAL A 322 -16.65 15.96 -12.11
CA VAL A 322 -16.48 14.84 -13.05
C VAL A 322 -17.52 14.93 -14.16
N ASP A 323 -18.79 14.75 -13.82
CA ASP A 323 -19.94 14.79 -14.75
C ASP A 323 -20.56 16.20 -14.83
N GLY A 324 -20.17 17.08 -13.90
CA GLY A 324 -20.59 18.48 -13.89
C GLY A 324 -21.99 18.71 -13.31
N THR A 325 -22.59 19.82 -13.69
CA THR A 325 -23.94 20.22 -13.30
C THR A 325 -24.60 20.86 -14.52
N ALA A 326 -25.68 20.24 -14.99
CA ALA A 326 -26.51 20.76 -16.07
C ALA A 326 -27.13 22.11 -15.66
N ARG A 327 -27.14 23.06 -16.59
CA ARG A 327 -27.77 24.38 -16.45
C ARG A 327 -28.39 24.77 -17.78
N LYS A 328 -29.54 25.44 -17.76
CA LYS A 328 -30.18 26.03 -18.94
C LYS A 328 -29.73 27.48 -19.07
N LEU A 329 -29.33 27.91 -20.27
CA LEU A 329 -28.96 29.30 -20.51
C LEU A 329 -30.20 30.20 -20.51
N VAL A 330 -30.23 31.23 -19.65
CA VAL A 330 -31.34 32.20 -19.56
C VAL A 330 -31.25 33.32 -20.60
N HIS A 331 -30.06 33.56 -21.15
CA HIS A 331 -29.79 34.50 -22.26
C HIS A 331 -28.82 33.86 -23.26
N ASN A 332 -28.60 34.52 -24.40
CA ASN A 332 -27.48 34.18 -25.29
C ASN A 332 -26.15 34.45 -24.55
N ALA A 333 -25.16 33.55 -24.71
CA ALA A 333 -23.90 33.60 -23.98
C ALA A 333 -22.69 33.37 -24.89
N TRP A 334 -21.64 34.16 -24.68
CA TRP A 334 -20.32 33.91 -25.26
C TRP A 334 -19.47 33.04 -24.32
N THR A 335 -18.50 32.33 -24.89
CA THR A 335 -17.52 31.57 -24.10
C THR A 335 -16.23 32.36 -23.94
N TYR A 336 -15.62 32.26 -22.75
CA TYR A 336 -14.43 33.00 -22.35
C TYR A 336 -13.36 32.03 -21.85
N ASN A 337 -12.10 32.34 -22.15
CA ASN A 337 -10.97 31.56 -21.66
C ASN A 337 -10.57 31.97 -20.23
N SER A 338 -9.56 31.32 -19.67
CA SER A 338 -9.08 31.59 -18.30
C SER A 338 -8.51 33.00 -18.07
N LYS A 339 -8.21 33.75 -19.14
CA LYS A 339 -7.73 35.14 -19.13
C LYS A 339 -8.84 36.16 -19.40
N ASP A 340 -10.10 35.75 -19.29
CA ASP A 340 -11.29 36.58 -19.55
C ASP A 340 -11.38 37.13 -20.99
N LYS A 341 -10.75 36.45 -21.96
CA LYS A 341 -10.88 36.78 -23.39
C LYS A 341 -11.93 35.88 -24.05
N ARG A 342 -12.85 36.47 -24.82
CA ARG A 342 -13.86 35.76 -25.63
C ARG A 342 -13.17 34.80 -26.62
N VAL A 343 -13.63 33.56 -26.68
CA VAL A 343 -13.12 32.55 -27.61
C VAL A 343 -13.89 32.66 -28.93
N LYS A 344 -13.34 33.43 -29.89
CA LYS A 344 -14.02 33.71 -31.18
C LYS A 344 -14.34 32.45 -32.01
N SER A 345 -13.54 31.39 -31.88
CA SER A 345 -13.75 30.11 -32.58
C SER A 345 -14.89 29.25 -32.01
N VAL A 346 -15.51 29.65 -30.91
CA VAL A 346 -16.68 28.96 -30.34
C VAL A 346 -17.92 29.83 -30.57
N ALA A 347 -18.87 29.28 -31.34
CA ALA A 347 -20.12 29.94 -31.67
C ALA A 347 -20.91 30.37 -30.42
N THR A 348 -21.64 31.48 -30.53
CA THR A 348 -22.52 32.01 -29.47
C THR A 348 -23.53 30.94 -29.02
N LEU A 349 -23.53 30.61 -27.73
CA LEU A 349 -24.48 29.67 -27.17
C LEU A 349 -25.84 30.37 -27.00
N LYS A 350 -26.89 29.80 -27.59
CA LYS A 350 -28.22 30.43 -27.61
C LYS A 350 -28.98 30.21 -26.28
N LYS A 351 -29.87 31.15 -25.95
CA LYS A 351 -30.86 31.03 -24.85
C LYS A 351 -31.59 29.68 -24.96
N GLY A 352 -31.91 29.07 -23.82
CA GLY A 352 -32.57 27.76 -23.73
C GLY A 352 -31.65 26.56 -23.86
N LYS A 353 -30.44 26.70 -24.44
CA LYS A 353 -29.48 25.59 -24.58
C LYS A 353 -29.01 25.09 -23.22
N GLN A 354 -28.95 23.77 -23.06
CA GLN A 354 -28.37 23.12 -21.88
C GLN A 354 -26.84 23.09 -21.99
N VAL A 355 -26.16 23.41 -20.88
CA VAL A 355 -24.71 23.39 -20.73
C VAL A 355 -24.31 22.70 -19.43
N PHE A 356 -23.14 22.07 -19.40
CA PHE A 356 -22.58 21.43 -18.20
C PHE A 356 -21.48 22.30 -17.60
N THR A 357 -21.64 22.69 -16.33
CA THR A 357 -20.64 23.46 -15.57
C THR A 357 -19.92 22.57 -14.56
N TYR A 358 -18.61 22.75 -14.39
CA TYR A 358 -17.77 21.89 -13.55
C TYR A 358 -17.15 22.66 -12.38
N GLY A 359 -17.21 22.09 -11.18
CA GLY A 359 -16.72 22.72 -9.96
C GLY A 359 -17.58 23.87 -9.44
N GLY A 360 -16.95 24.82 -8.74
CA GLY A 360 -17.61 26.01 -8.18
C GLY A 360 -17.56 27.22 -9.12
N LYS A 361 -18.46 28.20 -8.91
CA LYS A 361 -18.40 29.51 -9.59
C LYS A 361 -17.02 30.13 -9.36
N ARG A 362 -16.37 30.64 -10.41
CA ARG A 362 -15.06 31.30 -10.35
C ARG A 362 -15.10 32.62 -11.09
N LYS A 363 -14.62 33.70 -10.45
CA LYS A 363 -14.35 34.97 -11.14
C LYS A 363 -13.13 34.75 -12.05
N ILE A 364 -13.32 34.86 -13.35
CA ILE A 364 -12.23 34.92 -14.33
C ILE A 364 -11.65 36.36 -14.34
N GLY A 365 -10.43 36.53 -14.86
CA GLY A 365 -9.75 37.84 -14.87
C GLY A 365 -8.96 38.22 -13.59
N LYS A 366 -9.12 37.52 -12.45
CA LYS A 366 -8.19 37.61 -11.30
C LYS A 366 -7.72 36.23 -10.86
N THR A 367 -6.41 36.04 -10.76
CA THR A 367 -5.74 34.73 -10.59
C THR A 367 -5.63 34.29 -9.12
N PRO A 368 -6.10 33.08 -8.75
CA PRO A 368 -5.57 32.33 -7.61
C PRO A 368 -4.75 31.12 -8.12
N ALA A 369 -3.54 30.94 -7.58
CA ALA A 369 -2.58 29.95 -8.05
C ALA A 369 -3.09 28.48 -7.98
N SER A 370 -2.75 27.68 -8.99
CA SER A 370 -3.01 26.23 -9.01
C SER A 370 -1.93 25.47 -8.25
N GLN A 371 -2.29 24.33 -7.62
CA GLN A 371 -1.31 23.46 -6.97
C GLN A 371 -0.63 22.54 -7.99
N ALA A 372 0.67 22.82 -8.19
CA ALA A 372 1.65 22.09 -9.00
C ALA A 372 1.90 20.64 -8.53
N PRO A 373 2.68 19.82 -9.26
CA PRO A 373 3.31 18.61 -8.70
C PRO A 373 3.95 18.89 -7.34
N VAL A 374 3.94 17.89 -6.44
CA VAL A 374 4.43 18.02 -5.05
C VAL A 374 5.87 18.55 -5.08
N SER A 375 6.04 19.82 -4.72
CA SER A 375 7.26 20.56 -4.98
C SER A 375 8.44 19.94 -4.21
N LYS A 376 9.51 19.63 -4.95
CA LYS A 376 10.81 19.30 -4.38
C LYS A 376 11.58 20.61 -4.18
N THR A 377 11.75 21.04 -2.94
CA THR A 377 12.50 22.27 -2.63
C THR A 377 13.91 21.90 -2.17
N LYS A 378 14.94 22.43 -2.83
CA LYS A 378 16.34 22.27 -2.40
C LYS A 378 16.56 23.13 -1.15
N LYS A 379 16.86 22.51 -0.01
CA LYS A 379 17.17 23.19 1.26
C LYS A 379 18.58 22.85 1.72
N LYS A 380 19.25 23.82 2.34
CA LYS A 380 20.57 23.63 2.95
C LYS A 380 20.41 23.13 4.39
N ILE A 381 21.09 22.04 4.72
CA ILE A 381 21.13 21.51 6.07
C ILE A 381 22.14 22.35 6.86
N MET A 382 21.71 22.94 7.97
CA MET A 382 22.52 23.87 8.76
C MET A 382 23.21 23.19 9.95
N SER A 383 22.72 22.04 10.42
CA SER A 383 23.35 21.21 11.47
C SER A 383 23.25 19.72 11.14
N LYS A 384 24.13 18.86 11.71
CA LYS A 384 24.12 17.40 11.44
C LYS A 384 22.73 16.85 11.73
N SER A 385 22.05 16.34 10.71
CA SER A 385 20.70 15.81 10.88
C SER A 385 20.67 14.31 10.70
N TYR A 386 20.37 13.59 11.78
CA TYR A 386 19.95 12.20 11.70
C TYR A 386 18.68 12.08 10.84
N VAL A 387 18.56 10.94 10.15
CA VAL A 387 17.37 10.53 9.42
C VAL A 387 16.48 9.71 10.36
N TYR A 388 15.18 9.93 10.23
CA TYR A 388 14.14 9.31 11.05
C TYR A 388 13.11 8.64 10.14
N THR A 389 12.45 7.59 10.64
CA THR A 389 11.26 7.00 10.02
C THR A 389 10.01 7.85 10.28
N SER A 390 8.90 7.53 9.62
CA SER A 390 7.56 8.09 9.88
C SER A 390 7.10 7.88 11.33
N ALA A 391 7.55 6.80 11.97
CA ALA A 391 7.33 6.50 13.39
C ALA A 391 8.30 7.23 14.35
N GLY A 392 9.18 8.09 13.84
CA GLY A 392 10.08 8.90 14.65
C GLY A 392 11.31 8.17 15.21
N LYS A 393 11.53 6.90 14.83
CA LYS A 393 12.76 6.15 15.18
C LYS A 393 13.93 6.63 14.31
N LYS A 394 15.13 6.80 14.90
CA LYS A 394 16.36 7.12 14.14
C LYS A 394 16.78 5.92 13.30
N THR A 395 17.28 6.14 12.07
CA THR A 395 17.70 5.08 11.15
C THR A 395 19.21 4.82 11.13
N GLY A 396 19.98 5.37 12.10
CA GLY A 396 21.45 5.39 12.08
C GLY A 396 22.04 6.38 11.06
N ALA A 397 21.49 6.42 9.84
CA ALA A 397 21.88 7.36 8.79
C ALA A 397 21.73 8.83 9.19
N TYR A 398 22.59 9.68 8.63
CA TYR A 398 22.53 11.13 8.82
C TYR A 398 22.90 11.88 7.53
N LYS A 399 22.58 13.16 7.48
CA LYS A 399 23.05 14.10 6.47
C LYS A 399 23.96 15.15 7.12
N SER A 400 25.12 15.37 6.51
CA SER A 400 26.17 16.25 7.02
C SER A 400 25.73 17.72 7.01
N ALA A 401 26.24 18.50 7.96
CA ALA A 401 26.00 19.94 7.97
C ALA A 401 26.56 20.61 6.70
N TYR A 402 25.88 21.67 6.28
CA TYR A 402 26.14 22.50 5.10
C TYR A 402 25.97 21.84 3.73
N THR A 403 25.52 20.58 3.69
CA THR A 403 25.06 19.89 2.48
C THR A 403 23.65 20.32 2.07
N TYR A 404 23.23 20.00 0.85
CA TYR A 404 21.86 20.25 0.36
C TYR A 404 21.05 18.96 0.31
N VAL A 405 19.72 19.09 0.49
CA VAL A 405 18.76 18.00 0.33
C VAL A 405 17.50 18.52 -0.35
N TYR A 406 16.82 17.68 -1.13
CA TYR A 406 15.49 17.98 -1.64
C TYR A 406 14.44 17.55 -0.61
N VAL A 407 13.69 18.52 -0.07
CA VAL A 407 12.52 18.25 0.76
C VAL A 407 11.28 18.09 -0.13
N ILE A 408 10.40 17.16 0.21
CA ILE A 408 9.26 16.75 -0.60
C ILE A 408 7.97 17.24 0.07
N GLY A 409 7.37 18.29 -0.49
CA GLY A 409 6.14 18.88 0.04
C GLY A 409 6.36 19.70 1.32
N GLY A 410 5.39 19.64 2.24
CA GLY A 410 5.32 20.48 3.43
C GLY A 410 5.98 19.92 4.69
N ILE A 411 5.72 20.61 5.81
CA ILE A 411 6.12 20.18 7.16
C ILE A 411 5.31 18.94 7.56
N VAL A 412 6.00 17.94 8.13
CA VAL A 412 5.39 16.72 8.68
C VAL A 412 5.65 16.70 10.19
N LYS A 413 4.60 16.54 10.99
CA LYS A 413 4.71 16.42 12.45
C LYS A 413 4.84 14.94 12.82
N ILE A 414 5.83 14.60 13.63
CA ILE A 414 6.06 13.24 14.15
C ILE A 414 6.29 13.37 15.66
N GLY A 415 5.33 12.89 16.46
CA GLY A 415 5.24 13.21 17.88
C GLY A 415 5.15 14.73 18.11
N SER A 416 5.96 15.24 19.05
CA SER A 416 6.05 16.68 19.36
C SER A 416 6.92 17.49 18.38
N SER A 417 7.67 16.83 17.49
CA SER A 417 8.69 17.47 16.62
C SER A 417 8.22 17.65 15.18
N ASN A 418 8.71 18.71 14.52
CA ASN A 418 8.45 19.00 13.10
C ASN A 418 9.62 18.53 12.22
N TYR A 419 9.29 17.94 11.08
CA TYR A 419 10.22 17.30 10.14
C TYR A 419 9.95 17.70 8.69
N TYR A 420 10.97 17.59 7.84
CA TYR A 420 10.82 17.52 6.39
C TYR A 420 10.97 16.08 5.91
N LYS A 421 10.10 15.65 5.01
CA LYS A 421 10.27 14.41 4.25
C LYS A 421 11.33 14.63 3.16
N ILE A 422 12.32 13.74 3.07
CA ILE A 422 13.41 13.82 2.08
C ILE A 422 13.50 12.58 1.18
N GLY A 423 12.69 11.56 1.45
CA GLY A 423 12.61 10.32 0.67
C GLY A 423 11.48 9.42 1.17
N THR A 424 11.40 8.20 0.64
CA THR A 424 10.48 7.17 1.14
C THR A 424 10.86 6.79 2.55
N ASN A 425 9.94 6.95 3.50
CA ASN A 425 10.15 6.74 4.94
C ASN A 425 11.39 7.46 5.54
N GLN A 426 11.84 8.58 4.96
CA GLN A 426 13.01 9.33 5.42
C GLN A 426 12.64 10.77 5.76
N TYR A 427 12.88 11.15 7.01
CA TYR A 427 12.52 12.43 7.59
C TYR A 427 13.70 13.05 8.34
N ILE A 428 13.84 14.37 8.28
CA ILE A 428 14.86 15.14 9.02
C ILE A 428 14.21 16.26 9.82
N LYS A 429 14.68 16.54 11.04
CA LYS A 429 14.07 17.59 11.90
C LYS A 429 14.30 18.99 11.30
N ILE A 430 13.26 19.82 11.30
CA ILE A 430 13.30 21.17 10.70
C ILE A 430 14.30 22.09 11.41
N ASN A 431 14.51 21.91 12.72
CA ASN A 431 15.50 22.70 13.47
C ASN A 431 16.96 22.47 13.02
N ASN A 432 17.24 21.44 12.22
CA ASN A 432 18.55 21.25 11.60
C ASN A 432 18.67 21.91 10.21
N VAL A 433 17.58 22.46 9.67
CA VAL A 433 17.46 22.97 8.29
C VAL A 433 17.05 24.45 8.30
N ASP A 434 15.83 24.76 8.74
CA ASP A 434 15.29 26.11 8.84
C ASP A 434 15.54 26.74 10.23
N GLY A 435 15.83 25.89 11.22
CA GLY A 435 16.22 26.31 12.57
C GLY A 435 15.03 26.49 13.52
N THR A 436 15.33 26.91 14.73
CA THR A 436 14.37 27.29 15.77
C THR A 436 14.53 28.78 16.03
N ALA A 437 13.45 29.54 15.89
CA ALA A 437 13.43 30.96 16.27
C ALA A 437 13.56 31.10 17.78
N CYS A 438 14.52 31.90 18.23
CA CYS A 438 14.76 32.26 19.62
C CYS A 438 14.88 33.78 19.72
N LYS A 439 14.59 34.37 20.88
CA LYS A 439 14.83 35.81 21.13
C LYS A 439 16.13 35.99 21.90
N LEU A 440 16.90 37.02 21.52
CA LEU A 440 18.09 37.40 22.28
C LEU A 440 17.69 38.06 23.62
N VAL A 441 18.06 37.44 24.74
CA VAL A 441 17.82 37.98 26.09
C VAL A 441 18.88 39.02 26.50
N HIS A 442 20.06 38.98 25.86
CA HIS A 442 21.15 39.94 26.03
C HIS A 442 21.76 40.33 24.67
N ASN A 443 22.50 41.44 24.62
CA ASN A 443 23.35 41.76 23.48
C ASN A 443 24.36 40.61 23.24
N ALA A 444 24.56 40.20 21.99
CA ALA A 444 25.32 39.01 21.64
C ALA A 444 26.33 39.26 20.51
N TRP A 445 27.57 38.84 20.74
CA TRP A 445 28.58 38.74 19.68
C TRP A 445 28.43 37.42 18.91
N THR A 446 28.89 37.44 17.65
CA THR A 446 29.00 36.24 16.83
C THR A 446 30.41 35.64 16.95
N TYR A 447 30.51 34.32 17.01
CA TYR A 447 31.75 33.55 17.19
C TYR A 447 31.96 32.58 16.03
N ASN A 448 33.21 32.21 15.75
CA ASN A 448 33.56 31.19 14.76
C ASN A 448 33.58 29.77 15.36
N SER A 449 33.91 28.76 14.55
CA SER A 449 34.00 27.35 14.97
C SER A 449 35.05 27.05 16.06
N LYS A 450 36.03 27.95 16.24
CA LYS A 450 37.09 27.90 17.26
C LYS A 450 36.74 28.71 18.51
N GLY A 451 35.53 29.30 18.59
CA GLY A 451 35.07 30.09 19.74
C GLY A 451 35.65 31.51 19.82
N LYS A 452 36.40 31.97 18.80
CA LYS A 452 36.89 33.35 18.72
C LYS A 452 35.78 34.28 18.19
N ARG A 453 35.67 35.50 18.72
CA ARG A 453 34.71 36.54 18.26
C ARG A 453 35.03 36.93 16.82
N VAL A 454 34.01 37.00 15.97
CA VAL A 454 34.11 37.50 14.59
C VAL A 454 33.92 39.02 14.63
N LYS A 455 35.02 39.79 14.67
CA LYS A 455 34.98 41.26 14.84
C LYS A 455 34.19 41.97 13.72
N SER A 456 34.25 41.47 12.48
CA SER A 456 33.54 42.02 11.31
C SER A 456 32.02 41.78 11.29
N VAL A 457 31.47 41.04 12.26
CA VAL A 457 30.02 40.87 12.40
C VAL A 457 29.52 41.74 13.54
N ALA A 458 28.63 42.68 13.22
CA ALA A 458 28.02 43.60 14.17
C ALA A 458 27.36 42.87 15.36
N THR A 459 27.39 43.51 16.53
CA THR A 459 26.75 42.99 17.75
C THR A 459 25.24 42.88 17.56
N LEU A 460 24.70 41.69 17.77
CA LEU A 460 23.26 41.45 17.74
C LEU A 460 22.64 42.02 19.01
N LYS A 461 21.61 42.86 18.89
CA LYS A 461 20.99 43.56 20.02
C LYS A 461 19.96 42.68 20.74
N LYS A 462 19.76 42.91 22.05
CA LYS A 462 18.69 42.32 22.87
C LYS A 462 17.32 42.49 22.17
N GLY A 463 16.42 41.53 22.35
CA GLY A 463 15.09 41.49 21.74
C GLY A 463 15.06 40.98 20.30
N LYS A 464 16.16 41.10 19.54
CA LYS A 464 16.23 40.62 18.15
C LYS A 464 16.04 39.10 18.08
N GLN A 465 15.18 38.67 17.16
CA GLN A 465 14.98 37.25 16.84
C GLN A 465 16.19 36.71 16.06
N VAL A 466 16.62 35.50 16.42
CA VAL A 466 17.69 34.75 15.75
C VAL A 466 17.26 33.30 15.55
N PHE A 467 17.70 32.67 14.46
CA PHE A 467 17.46 31.25 14.22
C PHE A 467 18.65 30.43 14.71
N THR A 468 18.38 29.45 15.58
CA THR A 468 19.37 28.50 16.09
C THR A 468 19.23 27.15 15.39
N TYR A 469 20.35 26.50 15.05
CA TYR A 469 20.36 25.28 14.25
C TYR A 469 20.91 24.07 15.01
N GLY A 470 20.06 23.07 15.22
CA GLY A 470 20.35 21.87 15.99
C GLY A 470 20.49 22.12 17.50
N GLY A 471 21.17 21.20 18.19
CA GLY A 471 21.41 21.28 19.64
C GLY A 471 22.55 22.23 20.04
N LYS A 472 22.67 22.50 21.35
CA LYS A 472 23.81 23.22 21.94
C LYS A 472 25.12 22.47 21.64
N ARG A 473 26.17 23.20 21.25
CA ARG A 473 27.53 22.67 21.01
C ARG A 473 28.51 23.27 22.03
N LYS A 474 29.30 22.43 22.70
CA LYS A 474 30.43 22.87 23.53
C LYS A 474 31.59 23.31 22.61
N ILE A 475 32.16 24.49 22.86
CA ILE A 475 33.36 25.01 22.17
C ILE A 475 34.25 25.60 23.27
N GLY A 476 35.35 24.91 23.59
CA GLY A 476 36.11 25.17 24.82
C GLY A 476 35.23 25.01 26.07
N LYS A 477 35.40 25.90 27.05
CA LYS A 477 34.64 25.89 28.33
C LYS A 477 33.19 26.41 28.22
N LYS A 478 32.68 26.79 27.03
CA LYS A 478 31.35 27.45 26.87
C LYS A 478 30.46 26.74 25.85
N THR A 479 29.14 26.83 26.03
CA THR A 479 28.14 26.26 25.10
C THR A 479 27.57 27.31 24.15
N TYR A 480 27.36 26.92 22.90
CA TYR A 480 26.92 27.78 21.81
C TYR A 480 25.80 27.15 20.98
N TYR A 481 24.93 27.97 20.40
CA TYR A 481 24.09 27.57 19.27
C TYR A 481 24.75 27.99 17.96
N ARG A 482 24.54 27.21 16.90
CA ARG A 482 24.88 27.61 15.53
C ARG A 482 23.79 28.53 15.00
N ILE A 483 24.18 29.62 14.33
CA ILE A 483 23.26 30.61 13.74
C ILE A 483 23.48 30.86 12.24
N ASN A 484 24.61 30.42 11.68
CA ASN A 484 24.86 30.40 10.23
C ASN A 484 26.03 29.44 9.93
N VAL A 485 26.44 29.33 8.66
CA VAL A 485 27.62 28.59 8.22
C VAL A 485 28.86 29.10 8.95
N GLY A 486 29.41 28.28 9.84
CA GLY A 486 30.59 28.64 10.64
C GLY A 486 30.40 29.81 11.61
N ARG A 487 29.15 30.14 11.97
CA ARG A 487 28.81 31.24 12.89
C ARG A 487 27.96 30.73 14.07
N TYR A 488 28.28 31.20 15.26
CA TYR A 488 27.75 30.71 16.53
C TYR A 488 27.45 31.88 17.49
N ILE A 489 26.52 31.68 18.42
CA ILE A 489 26.25 32.57 19.56
C ILE A 489 26.29 31.77 20.87
N LYS A 490 26.61 32.42 21.99
CA LYS A 490 26.58 31.77 23.32
C LYS A 490 25.15 31.33 23.65
N ALA A 491 24.99 30.13 24.19
CA ALA A 491 23.67 29.54 24.42
C ALA A 491 22.84 30.29 25.49
N GLY A 492 23.49 30.91 26.48
CA GLY A 492 22.80 31.73 27.50
C GLY A 492 22.30 33.08 27.00
N ASN A 493 22.62 33.48 25.76
CA ASN A 493 22.14 34.74 25.20
C ASN A 493 20.76 34.62 24.51
N VAL A 494 20.18 33.42 24.43
CA VAL A 494 18.90 33.15 23.77
C VAL A 494 17.92 32.37 24.65
N LYS A 495 16.62 32.67 24.46
CA LYS A 495 15.49 31.93 25.02
C LYS A 495 14.51 31.59 23.88
#